data_AF-A0A2M6WV46-F1
#
_entry.id   AF-A0A2M6WV46-F1
#
_cell.length_a   1.000
_cell.length_b   1.000
_cell.length_c   1.000
_cell.angle_alpha   90.00
_cell.angle_beta   90.00
_cell.angle_gamma   90.00
#
_symmetry.space_group_name_H-M   'P 1'
#
loop_
_entity.id
_entity.type
_entity.pdbx_description
1 polymer ?
#
loop_
_entity_poly.entity_id
_entity_poly.type
_entity_poly.pdbx_seq_one_letter_code
_entity_poly.pdbx_strand_id
1 'polypeptide(L)'
;MLQLLIECTFPNYDKKTFNGPHPEWKLSEILVNPIMNINPAIQKILNGKQSSGYKEFQNIKIDGETLNEFFGNIYREHLNEKISFADFLKRTWGEYQQHQDLMID
;
A
#
# COMPACT_ATOMS: atom_id res chain seq x y z
N MET A 1 -24.93 7.26 3.09
CA MET A 1 -25.57 6.45 4.17
C MET A 1 -24.59 6.16 5.31
N LEU A 2 -23.37 5.67 5.03
CA LEU A 2 -22.31 5.47 6.04
C LEU A 2 -21.87 6.76 6.77
N GLN A 3 -21.82 7.89 6.06
CA GLN A 3 -21.36 9.17 6.62
C GLN A 3 -22.24 9.70 7.77
N LEU A 4 -23.55 9.56 7.66
CA LEU A 4 -24.51 9.95 8.71
C LEU A 4 -24.37 9.10 9.98
N LEU A 5 -24.01 7.82 9.83
CA LEU A 5 -23.80 6.90 10.96
C LEU A 5 -22.54 7.28 11.76
N ILE A 6 -21.52 7.79 11.10
CA ILE A 6 -20.23 8.13 11.71
C ILE A 6 -20.31 9.50 12.42
N GLU A 7 -21.03 10.45 11.83
CA GLU A 7 -21.36 11.73 12.48
C GLU A 7 -22.15 11.53 13.79
N CYS A 8 -23.09 10.59 13.82
CA CYS A 8 -23.84 10.28 15.04
C CYS A 8 -23.00 9.53 16.10
N THR A 9 -22.01 8.74 15.68
CA THR A 9 -21.25 7.86 16.59
C THR A 9 -19.98 8.53 17.13
N PHE A 10 -19.39 9.47 16.38
CA PHE A 10 -18.12 10.13 16.72
C PHE A 10 -18.22 11.65 16.57
N PRO A 11 -18.98 12.38 17.39
CA PRO A 11 -19.35 13.79 17.15
C PRO A 11 -18.19 14.78 17.02
N ASN A 12 -16.97 14.40 17.45
CA ASN A 12 -15.76 15.21 17.38
C ASN A 12 -14.74 14.73 16.33
N TYR A 13 -15.13 13.86 15.40
CA TYR A 13 -14.22 13.38 14.36
C TYR A 13 -13.89 14.49 13.35
N ASP A 14 -12.63 14.61 12.95
CA ASP A 14 -12.25 15.53 11.88
C ASP A 14 -12.70 14.95 10.53
N LYS A 15 -13.67 15.62 9.91
CA LYS A 15 -14.21 15.27 8.59
C LYS A 15 -13.14 15.23 7.50
N LYS A 16 -12.09 16.04 7.59
CA LYS A 16 -11.01 16.05 6.60
C LYS A 16 -10.14 14.82 6.74
N THR A 17 -9.80 14.45 7.97
CA THR A 17 -9.05 13.24 8.30
C THR A 17 -9.81 11.97 7.88
N PHE A 18 -11.12 11.93 8.08
CA PHE A 18 -11.95 10.77 7.73
C PHE A 18 -12.24 10.60 6.23
N ASN A 19 -12.39 11.71 5.50
CA ASN A 19 -12.69 11.69 4.05
C ASN A 19 -11.43 11.77 3.17
N GLY A 20 -10.27 12.11 3.75
CA GLY A 20 -8.99 12.06 3.05
C GLY A 20 -8.39 10.65 3.15
N PRO A 21 -7.76 10.12 2.09
CA PRO A 21 -7.03 8.87 2.21
C PRO A 21 -5.90 9.08 3.22
N HIS A 22 -6.00 8.44 4.37
CA HIS A 22 -4.91 8.38 5.33
C HIS A 22 -3.65 7.84 4.61
N PRO A 23 -2.47 8.46 4.77
CA PRO A 23 -1.23 7.98 4.16
C PRO A 23 -0.98 6.48 4.33
N GLU A 24 -1.33 5.94 5.50
CA GLU A 24 -1.24 4.51 5.82
C GLU A 24 -2.17 3.66 4.96
N TRP A 25 -3.38 4.17 4.66
CA TRP A 25 -4.31 3.53 3.75
C TRP A 25 -3.73 3.55 2.33
N LYS A 26 -3.28 4.71 1.83
CA LYS A 26 -2.71 4.80 0.48
C LYS A 26 -1.51 3.87 0.30
N LEU A 27 -0.62 3.81 1.30
CA LEU A 27 0.47 2.84 1.31
C LEU A 27 -0.04 1.39 1.29
N SER A 28 -1.06 1.06 2.08
CA SER A 28 -1.63 -0.29 2.09
C SER A 28 -2.10 -0.71 0.69
N GLU A 29 -2.74 0.19 -0.07
CA GLU A 29 -3.23 -0.07 -1.42
C GLU A 29 -2.09 -0.25 -2.44
N ILE A 30 -1.01 0.51 -2.27
CA ILE A 30 0.22 0.34 -3.07
C ILE A 30 0.86 -1.04 -2.80
N LEU A 31 0.92 -1.47 -1.54
CA LEU A 31 1.57 -2.71 -1.14
C LEU A 31 0.77 -3.99 -1.44
N VAL A 32 -0.55 -3.88 -1.68
CA VAL A 32 -1.42 -5.03 -2.00
C VAL A 32 -0.84 -5.86 -3.15
N ASN A 33 -0.46 -5.21 -4.26
CA ASN A 33 0.07 -5.91 -5.42
C ASN A 33 1.40 -6.64 -5.17
N PRO A 34 2.45 -5.97 -4.66
CA PRO A 34 3.70 -6.62 -4.27
C PRO A 34 3.46 -7.86 -3.40
N ILE A 35 2.64 -7.74 -2.35
CA ILE A 35 2.41 -8.82 -1.41
C ILE A 35 1.64 -9.96 -2.07
N MET A 36 0.52 -9.66 -2.75
CA MET A 36 -0.33 -10.68 -3.35
C MET A 36 0.37 -11.46 -4.47
N ASN A 37 1.16 -10.77 -5.30
CA ASN A 37 1.75 -11.35 -6.51
C ASN A 37 3.07 -12.10 -6.22
N ILE A 38 3.81 -11.70 -5.18
CA ILE A 38 5.14 -12.25 -4.89
C ILE A 38 5.08 -13.33 -3.80
N ASN A 39 4.19 -13.21 -2.80
CA ASN A 39 4.16 -14.18 -1.70
C ASN A 39 3.67 -15.57 -2.17
N PRO A 40 4.48 -16.63 -2.05
CA PRO A 40 4.10 -17.96 -2.54
C PRO A 40 2.89 -18.56 -1.82
N ALA A 41 2.73 -18.29 -0.52
CA ALA A 41 1.59 -18.78 0.25
C ALA A 41 0.29 -18.12 -0.20
N ILE A 42 0.32 -16.82 -0.48
CA ILE A 42 -0.85 -16.08 -1.01
C ILE A 42 -1.14 -16.54 -2.44
N GLN A 43 -0.13 -16.66 -3.30
CA GLN A 43 -0.30 -17.15 -4.67
C GLN A 43 -0.89 -18.57 -4.73
N LYS A 44 -0.56 -19.42 -3.75
CA LYS A 44 -1.20 -20.74 -3.60
C LYS A 44 -2.70 -20.63 -3.29
N ILE A 45 -3.10 -19.69 -2.43
CA ILE A 45 -4.51 -19.43 -2.12
C ILE A 45 -5.25 -18.85 -3.33
N LEU A 46 -4.57 -17.99 -4.10
CA LEU A 46 -5.12 -17.35 -5.29
C LEU A 46 -5.10 -18.23 -6.54
N ASN A 47 -4.57 -19.45 -6.46
CA ASN A 47 -4.35 -20.35 -7.59
C ASN A 47 -3.57 -19.66 -8.74
N GLY A 48 -2.53 -18.89 -8.41
CA GLY A 48 -1.69 -18.20 -9.39
C GLY A 48 -2.31 -16.94 -10.01
N LYS A 49 -3.52 -16.54 -9.60
CA LYS A 49 -4.14 -15.30 -10.09
C LYS A 49 -3.32 -14.09 -9.65
N GLN A 50 -3.10 -13.18 -10.60
CA GLN A 50 -2.37 -11.93 -10.38
C GLN A 50 -3.35 -10.81 -10.06
N SER A 51 -2.97 -9.96 -9.11
CA SER A 51 -3.63 -8.69 -8.84
C SER A 51 -3.08 -7.62 -9.77
N SER A 52 -3.97 -6.88 -10.45
CA SER A 52 -3.62 -5.75 -11.33
C SER A 52 -3.42 -4.44 -10.57
N GLY A 53 -3.83 -4.39 -9.30
CA GLY A 53 -3.80 -3.21 -8.44
C GLY A 53 -4.73 -2.10 -8.89
N TYR A 54 -4.65 -0.99 -8.17
CA TYR A 54 -5.38 0.22 -8.47
C TYR A 54 -4.75 0.94 -9.67
N LYS A 55 -5.62 1.43 -10.57
CA LYS A 55 -5.19 2.06 -11.82
C LYS A 55 -4.44 3.37 -11.58
N GLU A 56 -4.79 4.11 -10.53
CA GLU A 56 -4.10 5.35 -10.16
C GLU A 56 -2.59 5.16 -9.94
N PHE A 57 -2.16 3.97 -9.50
CA PHE A 57 -0.76 3.70 -9.19
C PHE A 57 0.06 3.17 -10.37
N GLN A 58 -0.57 2.82 -11.49
CA GLN A 58 0.12 2.13 -12.59
C GLN A 58 1.13 3.00 -13.35
N ASN A 59 0.92 4.32 -13.37
CA ASN A 59 1.79 5.26 -14.09
C ASN A 59 2.83 5.94 -13.20
N ILE A 60 2.73 5.77 -11.88
CA ILE A 60 3.66 6.39 -10.92
C ILE A 60 4.96 5.58 -10.92
N LYS A 61 6.08 6.30 -10.96
CA LYS A 61 7.41 5.72 -10.96
C LYS A 61 8.32 6.33 -9.90
N ILE A 62 9.12 5.50 -9.29
CA ILE A 62 10.22 5.88 -8.40
C ILE A 62 11.51 5.41 -9.08
N ASP A 63 12.43 6.34 -9.34
CA ASP A 63 13.72 6.04 -10.01
C ASP A 63 13.61 5.26 -11.33
N GLY A 64 12.50 5.47 -12.05
CA GLY A 64 12.22 4.79 -13.33
C GLY A 64 11.50 3.45 -13.20
N GLU A 65 11.40 2.88 -12.00
CA GLU A 65 10.63 1.68 -11.69
C GLU A 65 9.18 2.02 -11.38
N THR A 66 8.23 1.18 -11.81
CA THR A 66 6.82 1.32 -11.38
C THR A 66 6.70 1.07 -9.87
N LEU A 67 5.68 1.63 -9.21
CA LEU A 67 5.46 1.39 -7.78
C LEU A 67 5.42 -0.11 -7.42
N ASN A 68 4.82 -0.93 -8.29
CA ASN A 68 4.76 -2.37 -8.08
C ASN A 68 6.15 -3.03 -8.16
N GLU A 69 7.02 -2.56 -9.05
CA GLU A 69 8.40 -3.05 -9.15
C GLU A 69 9.22 -2.61 -7.93
N PHE A 70 9.18 -1.31 -7.62
CA PHE A 70 9.93 -0.71 -6.52
C PHE A 70 9.60 -1.35 -5.16
N PHE A 71 8.31 -1.35 -4.78
CA PHE A 71 7.89 -1.99 -3.53
C PHE A 71 7.95 -3.53 -3.61
N GLY A 72 7.87 -4.09 -4.81
CA GLY A 72 8.09 -5.52 -5.06
C GLY A 72 9.51 -5.97 -4.78
N ASN A 73 10.51 -5.15 -5.11
CA ASN A 73 11.92 -5.38 -4.77
C ASN A 73 12.11 -5.42 -3.25
N ILE A 74 11.57 -4.42 -2.53
CA ILE A 74 11.62 -4.36 -1.07
C ILE A 74 10.95 -5.60 -0.44
N TYR A 75 9.82 -6.05 -0.99
CA TYR A 75 9.13 -7.24 -0.49
C TYR A 75 9.91 -8.54 -0.78
N ARG A 76 10.59 -8.65 -1.93
CA ARG A 76 11.48 -9.79 -2.24
C ARG A 76 12.66 -9.87 -1.28
N GLU A 77 13.28 -8.73 -0.96
CA GLU A 77 14.35 -8.65 0.03
C GLU A 77 13.84 -9.12 1.40
N HIS A 78 12.64 -8.70 1.80
CA HIS A 78 11.99 -9.21 3.02
C HIS A 78 11.89 -10.75 3.07
N LEU A 79 11.47 -11.37 1.97
CA LEU A 79 11.34 -12.83 1.88
C LEU A 79 12.71 -13.55 1.83
N ASN A 80 13.67 -12.99 1.10
CA ASN A 80 14.96 -13.64 0.83
C ASN A 80 15.96 -13.47 1.98
N GLU A 81 16.04 -12.28 2.54
CA GLU A 81 17.03 -11.91 3.57
C GLU A 81 16.53 -12.20 4.99
N LYS A 82 15.31 -12.77 5.12
CA LYS A 82 14.63 -13.04 6.40
C LYS A 82 14.49 -11.80 7.29
N ILE A 83 14.41 -10.62 6.67
CA ILE A 83 14.05 -9.38 7.37
C ILE A 83 12.65 -9.57 7.95
N SER A 84 12.38 -9.05 9.15
CA SER A 84 11.05 -9.20 9.75
C SER A 84 10.00 -8.45 8.93
N PHE A 85 8.74 -8.90 8.98
CA PHE A 85 7.65 -8.18 8.33
C PHE A 85 7.48 -6.76 8.92
N ALA A 86 7.79 -6.58 10.21
CA ALA A 86 7.77 -5.26 10.83
C ALA A 86 8.83 -4.31 10.25
N ASP A 87 10.03 -4.81 9.95
CA ASP A 87 11.08 -3.99 9.35
C ASP A 87 10.81 -3.71 7.88
N PHE A 88 10.19 -4.66 7.16
CA PHE A 88 9.60 -4.40 5.85
C PHE A 88 8.63 -3.20 5.90
N LEU A 89 7.65 -3.22 6.81
CA LEU A 89 6.68 -2.13 6.95
C LEU A 89 7.32 -0.79 7.31
N LYS A 90 8.33 -0.79 8.19
CA LYS A 90 9.07 0.44 8.53
C LYS A 90 9.79 1.01 7.32
N ARG A 91 10.44 0.15 6.52
CA ARG A 91 11.14 0.59 5.31
C ARG A 91 10.17 1.12 4.29
N THR A 92 9.10 0.40 3.96
CA THR A 92 8.12 0.86 2.97
C THR A 92 7.41 2.14 3.40
N TRP A 93 7.19 2.34 4.71
CA TRP A 93 6.72 3.61 5.25
C TRP A 93 7.74 4.74 5.05
N GLY A 94 9.01 4.50 5.32
CA GLY A 94 10.08 5.48 5.07
C GLY A 94 10.16 5.89 3.60
N GLU A 95 10.14 4.92 2.68
CA GLU A 95 10.12 5.18 1.23
C GLU A 95 8.86 5.94 0.80
N TYR A 96 7.69 5.56 1.32
CA TYR A 96 6.44 6.26 1.05
C TYR A 96 6.52 7.73 1.46
N GLN A 97 7.03 8.02 2.67
CA GLN A 97 7.16 9.39 3.16
C GLN A 97 8.14 10.22 2.32
N GLN A 98 9.23 9.61 1.86
CA GLN A 98 10.22 10.29 1.01
C GLN A 98 9.66 10.62 -0.38
N HIS A 99 8.76 9.78 -0.90
CA HIS A 99 8.21 9.89 -2.25
C HIS A 99 6.74 10.33 -2.28
N GLN A 100 6.19 10.78 -1.15
CA GLN A 100 4.75 11.05 -1.00
C GLN A 100 4.23 12.05 -2.04
N ASP A 101 5.05 13.01 -2.45
CA ASP A 101 4.69 14.05 -3.43
C ASP A 101 4.38 13.48 -4.83
N LEU A 102 4.93 12.30 -5.15
CA LEU A 102 4.63 11.58 -6.39
C LEU A 102 3.29 10.85 -6.34
N MET A 103 2.70 10.75 -5.14
CA MET A 103 1.53 9.95 -4.84
C MET A 103 0.33 10.81 -4.43
N ILE A 104 0.35 12.11 -4.72
CA ILE A 104 -0.77 13.03 -4.46
C ILE A 104 -1.57 13.16 -5.76
N ASP A 105 -2.90 12.96 -5.67
CA ASP A 105 -3.86 13.20 -6.77
C ASP A 105 -4.18 14.69 -6.92
#